data_AF-A0A829YDA8-F1
#
_entry.id   AF-A0A829YDA8-F1
#
_cell.length_a   1.000
_cell.length_b   1.000
_cell.length_c   1.000
_cell.angle_alpha   90.00
_cell.angle_beta   90.00
_cell.angle_gamma   90.00
#
_symmetry.space_group_name_H-M   'P 1'
#
loop_
_entity.id
_entity.type
_entity.pdbx_description
1 polymer ?
#
loop_
_entity_poly.entity_id
_entity_poly.type
_entity_poly.pdbx_seq_one_letter_code
_entity_poly.pdbx_strand_id
1 'polypeptide(L)'
;MSHSAFFSRVRAGQRKLGVAVLLAAFMSVSSAVAQQVAPIQSYDVELLIFRNLGGRETPESWGVEAADSVQQMEIPDDESEPATPPTTAAPPVASYPALPAAKMKLTAIEETLRRSRGYQPLAHIGWTQPGYARNDARYLSVGSLVPASAGLQGQIALTRGRYLHLTLDLVLDGGEGSSYVLRQTRRMRSNERHYIDSPKFGVIAIITPSSE
;
A
#
# COMPACT_ATOMS: atom_id res chain seq x y z
N MET A 1 69.98 -2.44 -75.51
CA MET A 1 69.00 -3.45 -75.05
C MET A 1 67.64 -2.74 -75.01
N SER A 2 66.99 -2.39 -76.12
CA SER A 2 66.22 -3.22 -77.07
C SER A 2 65.19 -4.15 -76.42
N HIS A 3 63.95 -3.67 -76.32
CA HIS A 3 62.68 -4.32 -76.74
C HIS A 3 61.55 -3.30 -76.46
N SER A 4 60.97 -2.62 -77.46
CA SER A 4 59.89 -3.08 -78.37
C SER A 4 58.77 -3.79 -77.60
N ALA A 5 57.69 -3.09 -77.26
CA ALA A 5 56.51 -2.82 -78.09
C ALA A 5 55.56 -4.03 -78.16
N PHE A 6 54.34 -3.87 -77.62
CA PHE A 6 53.15 -4.51 -78.18
C PHE A 6 51.93 -3.60 -77.98
N PHE A 7 51.34 -3.19 -79.10
CA PHE A 7 50.12 -2.43 -79.24
C PHE A 7 48.88 -3.35 -79.16
N SER A 8 47.80 -2.78 -78.60
CA SER A 8 46.39 -2.89 -79.00
C SER A 8 45.70 -4.25 -79.13
N ARG A 9 44.61 -4.41 -78.36
CA ARG A 9 43.29 -4.72 -78.95
C ARG A 9 42.19 -3.90 -78.29
N VAL A 10 41.48 -3.14 -79.12
CA VAL A 10 40.15 -2.60 -78.85
C VAL A 10 39.11 -3.72 -78.96
N ARG A 11 38.16 -3.80 -78.03
CA ARG A 11 36.78 -4.15 -78.38
C ARG A 11 35.78 -3.53 -77.42
N ALA A 12 34.87 -2.76 -78.01
CA ALA A 12 33.72 -2.15 -77.38
C ALA A 12 32.78 -3.19 -76.75
N GLY A 13 32.11 -2.78 -75.67
CA GLY A 13 31.04 -3.52 -75.04
C GLY A 13 30.31 -2.65 -74.01
N GLN A 14 29.64 -1.58 -74.47
CA GLN A 14 28.64 -0.93 -73.63
C GLN A 14 27.52 -1.94 -73.33
N ARG A 15 27.37 -2.31 -72.06
CA ARG A 15 26.22 -3.04 -71.54
C ARG A 15 25.63 -2.26 -70.36
N LYS A 16 24.56 -1.55 -70.71
CA LYS A 16 23.35 -1.19 -69.95
C LYS A 16 23.34 -1.50 -68.44
N LEU A 17 22.98 -0.45 -67.70
CA LEU A 17 22.19 -0.39 -66.46
C LEU A 17 22.42 -1.49 -65.41
N GLY A 18 22.93 -1.05 -64.26
CA GLY A 18 22.74 -1.71 -62.98
C GLY A 18 22.99 -0.70 -61.87
N VAL A 19 21.94 0.03 -61.47
CA VAL A 19 21.95 0.83 -60.23
C VAL A 19 22.17 -0.13 -59.07
N ALA A 20 23.26 0.04 -58.33
CA ALA A 20 23.47 -0.60 -57.05
C ALA A 20 23.90 0.48 -56.05
N VAL A 21 22.92 1.21 -55.53
CA VAL A 21 23.06 2.01 -54.31
C VAL A 21 23.23 1.01 -53.17
N LEU A 22 24.46 0.84 -52.70
CA LEU A 22 24.77 0.01 -51.55
C LEU A 22 24.50 0.84 -50.28
N LEU A 23 23.23 0.89 -49.90
CA LEU A 23 22.76 1.42 -48.63
C LEU A 23 23.25 0.48 -47.52
N ALA A 24 24.35 0.86 -46.86
CA ALA A 24 24.79 0.22 -45.63
C ALA A 24 23.77 0.53 -44.52
N ALA A 25 22.80 -0.37 -44.34
CA ALA A 25 21.84 -0.31 -43.26
C ALA A 25 22.53 -0.60 -41.92
N PHE A 26 22.75 0.45 -41.11
CA PHE A 26 23.06 0.33 -39.69
C PHE A 26 21.85 -0.29 -38.98
N MET A 27 21.84 -1.62 -38.78
CA MET A 27 20.92 -2.25 -37.82
C MET A 27 21.43 -1.98 -36.41
N SER A 28 21.06 -0.82 -35.88
CA SER A 28 21.14 -0.53 -34.44
C SER A 28 20.09 -1.39 -33.75
N VAL A 29 20.46 -2.58 -33.28
CA VAL A 29 19.62 -3.37 -32.37
C VAL A 29 19.65 -2.65 -31.03
N SER A 30 18.75 -1.69 -30.85
CA SER A 30 18.50 -1.10 -29.53
C SER A 30 17.86 -2.16 -28.66
N SER A 31 18.66 -2.80 -27.79
CA SER A 31 18.12 -3.58 -26.68
C SER A 31 17.38 -2.62 -25.75
N ALA A 32 16.06 -2.52 -25.93
CA ALA A 32 15.21 -1.92 -24.92
C ALA A 32 15.32 -2.79 -23.66
N VAL A 33 16.01 -2.30 -22.64
CA VAL A 33 15.88 -2.84 -21.29
C VAL A 33 14.43 -2.57 -20.88
N ALA A 34 13.57 -3.56 -21.05
CA ALA A 34 12.26 -3.52 -20.43
C ALA A 34 12.50 -3.58 -18.92
N GLN A 35 12.33 -2.46 -18.21
CA GLN A 35 12.26 -2.48 -16.76
C GLN A 35 11.12 -3.43 -16.37
N GLN A 36 11.47 -4.64 -15.96
CA GLN A 36 10.52 -5.58 -15.38
C GLN A 36 10.11 -5.01 -14.02
N VAL A 37 8.94 -4.37 -13.97
CA VAL A 37 8.30 -4.00 -12.70
C VAL A 37 8.00 -5.30 -11.97
N ALA A 38 8.69 -5.56 -10.87
CA ALA A 38 8.44 -6.75 -10.06
C ALA A 38 6.97 -6.74 -9.59
N PRO A 39 6.27 -7.88 -9.61
CA PRO A 39 4.88 -7.94 -9.20
C PRO A 39 4.74 -7.50 -7.73
N ILE A 40 3.81 -6.58 -7.48
CA ILE A 40 3.53 -6.10 -6.12
C ILE A 40 2.81 -7.23 -5.36
N GLN A 41 3.43 -7.73 -4.29
CA GLN A 41 2.83 -8.74 -3.42
C GLN A 41 1.56 -8.20 -2.77
N SER A 42 0.47 -8.96 -2.89
CA SER A 42 -0.81 -8.67 -2.21
C SER A 42 -0.86 -9.24 -0.80
N TYR A 43 -1.69 -8.63 0.05
CA TYR A 43 -1.90 -8.99 1.44
C TYR A 43 -3.39 -9.05 1.77
N ASP A 44 -3.76 -10.10 2.50
CA ASP A 44 -5.03 -10.19 3.20
C ASP A 44 -4.88 -9.48 4.54
N VAL A 45 -5.71 -8.47 4.77
CA VAL A 45 -5.78 -7.70 6.01
C VAL A 45 -7.07 -8.04 6.71
N GLU A 46 -6.99 -8.41 7.98
CA GLU A 46 -8.16 -8.74 8.79
C GLU A 46 -8.06 -8.03 10.14
N LEU A 47 -9.13 -7.31 10.48
CA LEU A 47 -9.24 -6.50 11.68
C LEU A 47 -10.51 -6.87 12.44
N LEU A 48 -10.35 -7.09 13.75
CA LEU A 48 -11.43 -7.24 14.70
C LEU A 48 -11.39 -6.06 15.67
N ILE A 49 -12.39 -5.21 15.59
CA ILE A 49 -12.53 -3.98 16.39
C ILE A 49 -13.56 -4.24 17.48
N PHE A 50 -13.24 -3.88 18.72
CA PHE A 50 -14.09 -4.19 19.88
C PHE A 50 -14.04 -3.07 20.92
N ARG A 51 -15.13 -2.90 21.65
CA ARG A 51 -15.27 -2.01 22.81
C ARG A 51 -14.91 -2.75 24.10
N ASN A 52 -14.27 -2.05 25.03
CA ASN A 52 -14.04 -2.52 26.40
C ASN A 52 -15.12 -1.92 27.33
N LEU A 53 -15.93 -2.78 27.95
CA LEU A 53 -17.03 -2.41 28.83
C LEU A 53 -16.60 -2.32 30.31
N GLY A 54 -15.44 -2.86 30.67
CA GLY A 54 -14.97 -2.95 32.06
C GLY A 54 -14.04 -1.81 32.51
N GLY A 55 -13.61 -0.94 31.60
CA GLY A 55 -12.71 0.17 31.92
C GLY A 55 -13.44 1.26 32.73
N ARG A 56 -13.06 1.42 34.02
CA ARG A 56 -13.51 2.54 34.87
C ARG A 56 -13.31 3.86 34.12
N GLU A 57 -14.35 4.67 34.07
CA GLU A 57 -14.32 6.03 33.55
C GLU A 57 -13.43 6.88 34.46
N THR A 58 -12.14 6.96 34.15
CA THR A 58 -11.41 8.19 34.43
C THR A 58 -11.78 9.15 33.30
N PRO A 59 -12.53 10.23 33.58
CA PRO A 59 -12.85 11.26 32.60
C PRO A 59 -11.58 12.10 32.34
N GLU A 60 -10.54 11.47 31.82
CA GLU A 60 -9.48 12.19 31.13
C GLU A 60 -9.88 12.22 29.67
N SER A 61 -10.79 13.15 29.40
CA SER A 61 -11.17 13.57 28.07
C SER A 61 -9.96 14.17 27.38
N TRP A 62 -9.15 13.36 26.70
CA TRP A 62 -8.11 13.84 25.78
C TRP A 62 -8.70 14.38 24.47
N GLY A 63 -9.75 15.20 24.59
CA GLY A 63 -10.40 15.90 23.47
C GLY A 63 -9.66 17.16 23.02
N VAL A 64 -8.51 17.50 23.63
CA VAL A 64 -7.78 18.74 23.34
C VAL A 64 -6.37 18.49 22.76
N GLU A 65 -5.75 17.32 22.99
CA GLU A 65 -4.41 17.03 22.45
C GLU A 65 -4.37 16.66 20.96
N ALA A 66 -5.54 16.37 20.35
CA ALA A 66 -5.63 16.06 18.92
C ALA A 66 -5.23 17.23 18.00
N ALA A 67 -5.21 18.47 18.51
CA ALA A 67 -4.76 19.65 17.77
C ALA A 67 -3.25 19.92 17.92
N ASP A 68 -2.66 19.63 19.09
CA ASP A 68 -1.23 19.88 19.36
C ASP A 68 -0.32 18.73 18.91
N SER A 69 -0.84 17.50 18.79
CA SER A 69 -0.07 16.33 18.32
C SER A 69 0.15 16.28 16.80
N VAL A 70 -0.34 17.28 16.04
CA VAL A 70 -0.02 17.44 14.61
C VAL A 70 1.43 17.89 14.41
N GLN A 71 2.08 18.45 15.44
CA GLN A 71 3.40 19.08 15.29
C GLN A 71 4.61 18.19 15.62
N GLN A 72 4.44 16.93 16.07
CA GLN A 72 5.60 16.08 16.40
C GLN A 72 5.38 14.60 16.04
N MET A 73 5.28 14.33 14.74
CA MET A 73 5.54 13.00 14.20
C MET A 73 6.82 13.07 13.34
N GLU A 74 7.94 13.43 13.97
CA GLU A 74 9.27 13.30 13.36
C GLU A 74 9.59 11.79 13.29
N ILE A 75 9.41 11.25 12.09
CA ILE A 75 10.09 10.03 11.65
C ILE A 75 11.59 10.39 11.67
N PRO A 76 12.48 9.64 12.35
CA PRO A 76 13.90 9.91 12.28
C PRO A 76 14.37 9.95 10.82
N ASP A 77 14.73 11.14 10.36
CA ASP A 77 15.27 11.44 9.04
C ASP A 77 16.70 10.90 8.96
N ASP A 78 16.86 9.74 8.32
CA ASP A 78 18.13 9.36 7.70
C ASP A 78 17.82 8.99 6.25
N GLU A 79 17.66 10.04 5.44
CA GLU A 79 17.80 10.15 3.97
C GLU A 79 16.91 11.28 3.46
N SER A 80 17.44 12.51 3.49
CA SER A 80 16.80 13.70 2.93
C SER A 80 16.94 13.72 1.41
N GLU A 81 15.96 13.17 0.69
CA GLU A 81 15.71 13.54 -0.71
C GLU A 81 14.79 14.78 -0.75
N PRO A 82 15.01 15.75 -1.64
CA PRO A 82 14.28 17.02 -1.62
C PRO A 82 12.79 16.83 -1.90
N ALA A 83 11.96 16.98 -0.86
CA ALA A 83 10.52 16.91 -0.95
C ALA A 83 9.95 18.17 -1.63
N THR A 84 9.45 18.03 -2.86
CA THR A 84 8.44 18.94 -3.41
C THR A 84 7.22 18.93 -2.48
N PRO A 85 6.65 20.09 -2.10
CA PRO A 85 5.50 20.12 -1.21
C PRO A 85 4.32 19.38 -1.85
N PRO A 86 3.70 18.38 -1.20
CA PRO A 86 2.48 17.80 -1.71
C PRO A 86 1.38 18.86 -1.59
N THR A 87 0.81 19.24 -2.74
CA THR A 87 -0.54 19.80 -2.81
C THR A 87 -1.45 18.93 -1.93
N THR A 88 -2.10 19.53 -0.94
CA THR A 88 -3.11 18.90 -0.08
C THR A 88 -4.34 18.53 -0.92
N ALA A 89 -4.20 17.52 -1.78
CA ALA A 89 -5.33 16.75 -2.27
C ALA A 89 -5.71 15.77 -1.17
N ALA A 90 -6.99 15.74 -0.80
CA ALA A 90 -7.51 14.69 0.06
C ALA A 90 -7.09 13.33 -0.52
N PRO A 91 -6.50 12.41 0.28
CA PRO A 91 -6.03 11.13 -0.24
C PRO A 91 -7.21 10.41 -0.92
N PRO A 92 -6.99 9.83 -2.11
CA PRO A 92 -8.05 9.08 -2.79
C PRO A 92 -8.54 7.97 -1.87
N VAL A 93 -9.85 7.96 -1.59
CA VAL A 93 -10.50 6.91 -0.81
C VAL A 93 -10.40 5.62 -1.62
N ALA A 94 -9.59 4.68 -1.15
CA ALA A 94 -9.41 3.40 -1.84
C ALA A 94 -10.59 2.46 -1.55
N SER A 95 -10.79 1.48 -2.42
CA SER A 95 -11.71 0.37 -2.20
C SER A 95 -11.05 -0.92 -2.69
N TYR A 96 -11.23 -1.99 -1.94
CA TYR A 96 -10.59 -3.28 -2.17
C TYR A 96 -11.61 -4.42 -2.08
N PRO A 97 -11.35 -5.56 -2.73
CA PRO A 97 -12.19 -6.74 -2.57
C PRO A 97 -12.22 -7.19 -1.10
N ALA A 98 -13.42 -7.47 -0.60
CA ALA A 98 -13.62 -8.01 0.74
C ALA A 98 -12.98 -9.40 0.87
N LEU A 99 -12.39 -9.68 2.03
CA LEU A 99 -11.78 -10.97 2.31
C LEU A 99 -12.89 -12.03 2.48
N PRO A 100 -12.84 -13.16 1.74
CA PRO A 100 -13.84 -14.21 1.90
C PRO A 100 -13.88 -14.76 3.32
N ALA A 101 -15.07 -15.06 3.83
CA ALA A 101 -15.26 -15.58 5.20
C ALA A 101 -14.42 -16.84 5.50
N ALA A 102 -14.16 -17.68 4.49
CA ALA A 102 -13.31 -18.87 4.63
C ALA A 102 -11.83 -18.56 4.90
N LYS A 103 -11.36 -17.35 4.58
CA LYS A 103 -10.00 -16.88 4.85
C LYS A 103 -9.87 -16.11 6.17
N MET A 104 -10.99 -15.75 6.81
CA MET A 104 -11.01 -15.01 8.08
C MET A 104 -10.51 -15.91 9.22
N LYS A 105 -9.53 -15.43 9.97
CA LYS A 105 -8.80 -16.15 11.02
C LYS A 105 -9.15 -15.69 12.44
N LEU A 106 -9.79 -14.53 12.59
CA LEU A 106 -10.14 -13.93 13.88
C LEU A 106 -11.53 -14.32 14.37
N THR A 107 -12.31 -15.09 13.59
CA THR A 107 -13.67 -15.52 13.96
C THR A 107 -13.71 -16.17 15.34
N ALA A 108 -12.86 -17.16 15.62
CA ALA A 108 -12.84 -17.80 16.95
C ALA A 108 -12.60 -16.80 18.12
N ILE A 109 -11.86 -15.72 17.87
CA ILE A 109 -11.61 -14.66 18.85
C ILE A 109 -12.83 -13.76 18.99
N GLU A 110 -13.48 -13.39 17.89
CA GLU A 110 -14.75 -12.64 17.90
C GLU A 110 -15.81 -13.37 18.76
N GLU A 111 -16.03 -14.66 18.54
CA GLU A 111 -16.95 -15.48 19.34
C GLU A 111 -16.59 -15.49 20.82
N THR A 112 -15.29 -15.51 21.14
CA THR A 112 -14.80 -15.46 22.53
C THR A 112 -15.10 -14.11 23.17
N LEU A 113 -14.85 -13.01 22.45
CA LEU A 113 -15.18 -11.66 22.92
C LEU A 113 -16.68 -11.50 23.11
N ARG A 114 -17.51 -12.01 22.18
CA ARG A 114 -18.98 -11.93 22.25
C ARG A 114 -19.56 -12.64 23.47
N ARG A 115 -18.91 -13.71 23.95
CA ARG A 115 -19.30 -14.44 25.18
C ARG A 115 -18.82 -13.77 26.46
N SER A 116 -17.87 -12.85 26.36
CA SER A 116 -17.26 -12.17 27.50
C SER A 116 -18.08 -10.94 27.90
N ARG A 117 -18.37 -10.75 29.19
CA ARG A 117 -19.15 -9.59 29.68
C ARG A 117 -18.39 -8.26 29.60
N GLY A 118 -17.07 -8.30 29.49
CA GLY A 118 -16.21 -7.11 29.47
C GLY A 118 -15.93 -6.55 28.08
N TYR A 119 -16.39 -7.21 27.01
CA TYR A 119 -16.06 -6.83 25.65
C TYR A 119 -17.30 -6.88 24.75
N GLN A 120 -17.31 -6.03 23.72
CA GLN A 120 -18.33 -6.02 22.69
C GLN A 120 -17.65 -5.87 21.32
N PRO A 121 -17.70 -6.88 20.43
CA PRO A 121 -17.29 -6.72 19.05
C PRO A 121 -18.10 -5.62 18.36
N LEU A 122 -17.41 -4.71 17.68
CA LEU A 122 -18.00 -3.60 16.93
C LEU A 122 -17.97 -3.88 15.43
N ALA A 123 -16.85 -4.43 14.95
CA ALA A 123 -16.65 -4.74 13.55
C ALA A 123 -15.67 -5.90 13.39
N HIS A 124 -15.95 -6.79 12.45
CA HIS A 124 -15.03 -7.81 12.00
C HIS A 124 -14.94 -7.71 10.48
N ILE A 125 -13.84 -7.15 10.01
CA ILE A 125 -13.66 -6.74 8.62
C ILE A 125 -12.38 -7.34 8.06
N GLY A 126 -12.39 -7.64 6.76
CA GLY A 126 -11.18 -8.02 6.05
C GLY A 126 -11.25 -7.65 4.58
N TRP A 127 -10.08 -7.37 4.00
CA TRP A 127 -9.94 -7.05 2.58
C TRP A 127 -8.57 -7.49 2.05
N THR A 128 -8.46 -7.61 0.73
CA THR A 128 -7.18 -7.94 0.06
C THR A 128 -6.69 -6.74 -0.73
N GLN A 129 -5.43 -6.33 -0.53
CA GLN A 129 -4.84 -5.22 -1.27
C GLN A 129 -3.39 -5.49 -1.69
N PRO A 130 -2.89 -4.84 -2.78
CA PRO A 130 -1.47 -4.77 -3.06
C PRO A 130 -0.69 -4.09 -1.93
N GLY A 131 0.53 -4.55 -1.66
CA GLY A 131 1.44 -3.94 -0.70
C GLY A 131 2.10 -2.66 -1.24
N TYR A 132 1.34 -1.56 -1.30
CA TYR A 132 1.82 -0.26 -1.76
C TYR A 132 2.99 0.28 -0.93
N ALA A 133 3.89 1.02 -1.58
CA ALA A 133 4.99 1.72 -0.91
C ALA A 133 4.47 2.78 0.07
N ARG A 134 5.31 3.19 1.03
CA ARG A 134 4.90 4.16 2.07
C ARG A 134 4.44 5.51 1.52
N ASN A 135 5.08 5.97 0.46
CA ASN A 135 4.74 7.22 -0.24
C ASN A 135 3.51 7.09 -1.16
N ASP A 136 2.99 5.88 -1.37
CA ASP A 136 1.76 5.62 -2.12
C ASP A 136 0.66 5.01 -1.23
N ALA A 137 0.63 5.43 0.04
CA ALA A 137 -0.32 4.95 1.03
C ALA A 137 -1.77 5.15 0.56
N ARG A 138 -2.55 4.07 0.60
CA ARG A 138 -3.97 4.07 0.25
C ARG A 138 -4.81 3.99 1.50
N TYR A 139 -5.56 5.06 1.77
CA TYR A 139 -6.42 5.16 2.95
C TYR A 139 -7.83 4.66 2.63
N LEU A 140 -8.33 3.78 3.50
CA LEU A 140 -9.70 3.29 3.50
C LEU A 140 -10.50 4.04 4.54
N SER A 141 -11.68 4.53 4.15
CA SER A 141 -12.62 5.14 5.08
C SER A 141 -13.32 4.05 5.89
N VAL A 142 -13.27 4.15 7.21
CA VAL A 142 -13.95 3.21 8.12
C VAL A 142 -15.46 3.17 7.87
N GLY A 143 -16.06 4.32 7.53
CA GLY A 143 -17.50 4.40 7.22
C GLY A 143 -17.92 3.62 5.99
N SER A 144 -16.98 3.24 5.11
CA SER A 144 -17.25 2.33 3.98
C SER A 144 -17.10 0.84 4.33
N LEU A 145 -16.37 0.52 5.40
CA LEU A 145 -16.05 -0.85 5.80
C LEU A 145 -16.97 -1.38 6.90
N VAL A 146 -17.53 -0.47 7.71
CA VAL A 146 -18.26 -0.79 8.94
C VAL A 146 -19.63 -0.12 8.92
N PRO A 147 -20.71 -0.80 9.37
CA PRO A 147 -22.01 -0.16 9.50
C PRO A 147 -21.98 1.03 10.46
N ALA A 148 -22.72 2.10 10.11
CA ALA A 148 -22.77 3.33 10.92
C ALA A 148 -23.23 3.10 12.37
N SER A 149 -24.01 2.04 12.62
CA SER A 149 -24.45 1.65 13.97
C SER A 149 -23.30 1.24 14.91
N ALA A 150 -22.11 0.95 14.39
CA ALA A 150 -20.92 0.69 15.20
C ALA A 150 -20.35 1.97 15.86
N GLY A 151 -20.80 3.16 15.42
CA GLY A 151 -20.29 4.44 15.93
C GLY A 151 -18.81 4.67 15.62
N LEU A 152 -18.26 3.97 14.63
CA LEU A 152 -16.84 4.01 14.30
C LEU A 152 -16.59 4.87 13.07
N GLN A 153 -15.61 5.76 13.16
CA GLN A 153 -15.21 6.70 12.11
C GLN A 153 -13.69 6.71 11.96
N GLY A 154 -13.21 7.34 10.89
CA GLY A 154 -11.79 7.55 10.62
C GLY A 154 -11.29 6.75 9.43
N GLN A 155 -10.01 6.40 9.46
CA GLN A 155 -9.30 5.86 8.31
C GLN A 155 -8.25 4.81 8.68
N ILE A 156 -8.01 3.90 7.75
CA ILE A 156 -7.08 2.77 7.89
C ILE A 156 -6.20 2.71 6.65
N ALA A 157 -4.89 2.51 6.83
CA ALA A 157 -3.98 2.29 5.72
C ALA A 157 -2.98 1.17 6.03
N LEU A 158 -2.63 0.38 5.01
CA LEU A 158 -1.51 -0.54 5.05
C LEU A 158 -0.46 -0.07 4.05
N THR A 159 0.80 -0.01 4.48
CA THR A 159 1.92 0.27 3.58
C THR A 159 3.01 -0.78 3.76
N ARG A 160 3.84 -0.93 2.73
CA ARG A 160 4.99 -1.83 2.70
C ARG A 160 6.26 -1.04 2.40
N GLY A 161 7.23 -1.13 3.31
CA GLY A 161 8.64 -0.82 3.05
C GLY A 161 9.47 -2.07 3.31
N ARG A 162 10.51 -1.95 4.15
CA ARG A 162 11.19 -3.12 4.73
C ARG A 162 10.27 -4.01 5.59
N TYR A 163 9.21 -3.41 6.14
CA TYR A 163 8.17 -4.08 6.92
C TYR A 163 6.79 -3.57 6.51
N LEU A 164 5.76 -4.33 6.87
CA LEU A 164 4.38 -3.87 6.83
C LEU A 164 4.13 -2.84 7.94
N HIS A 165 3.41 -1.77 7.62
CA HIS A 165 2.96 -0.79 8.59
C HIS A 165 1.45 -0.61 8.47
N LEU A 166 0.74 -0.91 9.55
CA LEU A 166 -0.68 -0.65 9.69
C LEU A 166 -0.87 0.69 10.41
N THR A 167 -1.52 1.63 9.74
CA THR A 167 -1.91 2.93 10.27
C THR A 167 -3.39 2.91 10.58
N LEU A 168 -3.74 3.24 11.83
CA LEU A 168 -5.10 3.35 12.33
C LEU A 168 -5.29 4.77 12.87
N ASP A 169 -6.29 5.47 12.34
CA ASP A 169 -6.83 6.71 12.91
C ASP A 169 -8.33 6.50 13.06
N LEU A 170 -8.74 6.04 14.24
CA LEU A 170 -10.09 5.61 14.54
C LEU A 170 -10.69 6.48 15.63
N VAL A 171 -11.95 6.84 15.45
CA VAL A 171 -12.76 7.52 16.45
C VAL A 171 -14.00 6.67 16.72
N LEU A 172 -14.23 6.35 17.99
CA LEU A 172 -15.43 5.67 18.46
C LEU A 172 -16.33 6.66 19.19
N ASP A 173 -17.58 6.74 18.76
CA ASP A 173 -18.64 7.42 19.50
C ASP A 173 -18.94 6.65 20.80
N GLY A 174 -18.68 7.31 21.93
CA GLY A 174 -18.91 6.77 23.26
C GLY A 174 -20.35 6.94 23.75
N GLY A 175 -21.16 7.73 23.05
CA GLY A 175 -22.45 8.22 23.55
C GLY A 175 -22.28 9.40 24.52
N GLU A 176 -23.37 10.11 24.78
CA GLU A 176 -23.42 11.25 25.72
C GLU A 176 -22.37 12.35 25.45
N GLY A 177 -22.00 12.55 24.18
CA GLY A 177 -21.01 13.54 23.76
C GLY A 177 -19.55 13.13 24.00
N SER A 178 -19.31 11.90 24.47
CA SER A 178 -17.97 11.34 24.61
C SER A 178 -17.48 10.72 23.31
N SER A 179 -16.18 10.87 23.01
CA SER A 179 -15.53 10.18 21.90
C SER A 179 -14.20 9.60 22.35
N TYR A 180 -13.82 8.47 21.77
CA TYR A 180 -12.58 7.78 22.08
C TYR A 180 -11.75 7.65 20.81
N VAL A 181 -10.46 7.99 20.91
CA VAL A 181 -9.55 8.03 19.76
C VAL A 181 -8.52 6.90 19.87
N LEU A 182 -8.15 6.34 18.72
CA LEU A 182 -7.03 5.42 18.56
C LEU A 182 -6.27 5.84 17.31
N ARG A 183 -5.13 6.50 17.52
CA ARG A 183 -4.21 6.96 16.47
C ARG A 183 -2.86 6.30 16.63
N GLN A 184 -2.59 5.28 15.83
CA GLN A 184 -1.33 4.53 15.90
C GLN A 184 -0.88 4.04 14.54
N THR A 185 0.43 4.11 14.29
CA THR A 185 1.09 3.38 13.20
C THR A 185 1.96 2.30 13.80
N ARG A 186 1.72 1.03 13.45
CA ARG A 186 2.50 -0.09 13.96
C ARG A 186 3.14 -0.90 12.85
N ARG A 187 4.37 -1.33 13.10
CA ARG A 187 5.02 -2.37 12.31
C ARG A 187 4.29 -3.69 12.53
N MET A 188 3.97 -4.37 11.44
CA MET A 188 3.26 -5.64 11.45
C MET A 188 4.17 -6.77 10.97
N ARG A 189 4.12 -7.90 11.68
CA ARG A 189 4.72 -9.15 11.24
C ARG A 189 3.65 -9.96 10.54
N SER A 190 3.98 -10.49 9.36
CA SER A 190 3.05 -11.32 8.61
C SER A 190 2.74 -12.61 9.37
N ASN A 191 1.47 -13.04 9.32
CA ASN A 191 0.96 -14.22 10.01
C ASN A 191 0.97 -14.14 11.54
N GLU A 192 1.16 -12.96 12.11
CA GLU A 192 1.12 -12.72 13.55
C GLU A 192 -0.10 -11.88 13.93
N ARG A 193 -0.68 -12.19 15.10
CA ARG A 193 -1.75 -11.39 15.69
C ARG A 193 -1.16 -10.23 16.47
N HIS A 194 -1.59 -9.03 16.17
CA HIS A 194 -1.21 -7.81 16.86
C HIS A 194 -2.40 -7.23 17.61
N TYR A 195 -2.18 -6.84 18.87
CA TYR A 195 -3.16 -6.16 19.71
C TYR A 195 -2.81 -4.67 19.75
N ILE A 196 -3.79 -3.83 19.45
CA ILE A 196 -3.68 -2.39 19.44
C ILE A 196 -4.80 -1.86 20.32
N ASP A 197 -4.49 -1.59 21.57
CA ASP A 197 -5.45 -1.22 22.60
C ASP A 197 -5.46 0.29 22.87
N SER A 198 -6.64 0.76 23.25
CA SER A 198 -6.94 2.09 23.78
C SER A 198 -7.87 1.91 24.99
N PRO A 199 -7.99 2.87 25.93
CA PRO A 199 -8.72 2.67 27.19
C PRO A 199 -10.16 2.14 27.05
N LYS A 200 -10.86 2.43 25.94
CA LYS A 200 -12.28 2.10 25.75
C LYS A 200 -12.58 1.21 24.55
N PHE A 201 -11.64 1.03 23.63
CA PHE A 201 -11.78 0.12 22.49
C PHE A 201 -10.41 -0.31 21.97
N GLY A 202 -10.37 -1.38 21.21
CA GLY A 202 -9.13 -1.91 20.65
C GLY A 202 -9.34 -2.59 19.30
N VAL A 203 -8.22 -2.91 18.67
CA VAL A 203 -8.14 -3.62 17.40
C VAL A 203 -7.22 -4.82 17.55
N ILE A 204 -7.70 -5.99 17.14
CA ILE A 204 -6.88 -7.16 16.88
C ILE A 204 -6.69 -7.24 15.38
N ALA A 205 -5.44 -7.27 14.94
CA ALA A 205 -5.08 -7.25 13.54
C ALA A 205 -4.23 -8.47 13.18
N ILE A 206 -4.49 -9.07 12.01
CA ILE A 206 -3.62 -10.05 11.38
C ILE A 206 -3.47 -9.69 9.91
N ILE A 207 -2.23 -9.80 9.40
CA ILE A 207 -1.95 -9.55 7.98
C ILE A 207 -1.21 -10.76 7.44
N THR A 208 -1.72 -11.33 6.34
CA THR A 208 -1.12 -12.50 5.71
C THR A 208 -0.83 -12.22 4.24
N PRO A 209 0.29 -12.71 3.66
CA PRO A 209 0.50 -12.65 2.23
C PRO A 209 -0.67 -13.35 1.53
N SER A 210 -1.28 -12.70 0.54
CA SER A 210 -2.30 -13.34 -0.28
C SER A 210 -1.59 -14.28 -1.26
N SER A 211 -1.87 -15.57 -1.15
CA SER A 211 -1.64 -16.51 -2.24
C SER A 211 -2.78 -16.33 -3.25
N GLU A 212 -2.43 -16.15 -4.54
CA GLU A 212 -3.41 -16.32 -5.63
C GLU A 212 -4.01 -17.72 -5.62
#